data_AF-A0A936PHF8-F1
#
_entry.id   AF-A0A936PHF8-F1
#
_cell.length_a   1.000
_cell.length_b   1.000
_cell.length_c   1.000
_cell.angle_alpha   90.00
_cell.angle_beta   90.00
_cell.angle_gamma   90.00
#
_symmetry.space_group_name_H-M   'P 1'
#
loop_
_entity.id
_entity.type
_entity.pdbx_description
1 polymer ?
#
loop_
_entity_poly.entity_id
_entity_poly.type
_entity_poly.pdbx_seq_one_letter_code
_entity_poly.pdbx_strand_id
1 'polypeptide(L)' 'MITDAETNFVYFSGLLKEKPKYQDFNNRLMDVLKKHSISYSYLPGTRDIWCRDYMPVQVERE' A
#
# COMPACT_ATOMS: atom_id res chain seq x y z
N MET A 1 -17.33 -2.87 -12.59
CA MET A 1 -15.89 -2.80 -12.82
C MET A 1 -15.45 -1.48 -12.22
N ILE A 2 -14.69 -1.51 -11.14
CA ILE A 2 -14.09 -0.30 -10.56
C ILE A 2 -12.90 0.04 -11.45
N THR A 3 -12.90 1.22 -12.04
CA THR A 3 -11.79 1.74 -12.84
C THR A 3 -10.66 2.18 -11.93
N ASP A 4 -9.41 2.20 -12.42
CA ASP A 4 -8.26 2.65 -11.62
C ASP A 4 -8.48 4.06 -11.04
N ALA A 5 -9.20 4.92 -11.78
CA ALA A 5 -9.59 6.26 -11.33
C ALA A 5 -10.54 6.27 -10.12
N GLU A 6 -11.27 5.18 -9.90
CA GLU A 6 -12.17 4.98 -8.77
C GLU A 6 -11.49 4.25 -7.60
N THR A 7 -10.25 3.77 -7.79
CA THR A 7 -9.46 3.19 -6.70
C THR A 7 -8.72 4.27 -5.92
N ASN A 8 -8.99 4.39 -4.63
CA ASN A 8 -8.42 5.41 -3.75
C ASN A 8 -7.62 4.81 -2.57
N PHE A 9 -7.20 3.55 -2.71
CA PHE A 9 -6.54 2.78 -1.67
C PHE A 9 -5.24 2.16 -2.18
N VAL A 10 -4.15 2.39 -1.47
CA VAL A 10 -2.82 1.89 -1.84
C VAL A 10 -2.34 0.83 -0.86
N TYR A 11 -1.77 -0.25 -1.38
CA TYR A 11 -1.14 -1.30 -0.56
C TYR A 11 0.38 -1.27 -0.71
N PHE A 12 1.08 -1.37 0.42
CA PHE A 12 2.53 -1.45 0.47
C PHE A 12 3.00 -2.79 1.05
N SER A 13 4.22 -3.19 0.73
CA SER A 13 4.86 -4.34 1.37
C SER A 13 5.02 -4.11 2.88
N GLY A 14 4.69 -5.10 3.71
CA GLY A 14 4.96 -5.06 5.15
C GLY A 14 6.45 -4.87 5.48
N LEU A 15 7.35 -5.25 4.56
CA LEU A 15 8.79 -5.06 4.71
C LEU A 15 9.20 -3.59 4.84
N LEU A 16 8.42 -2.64 4.27
CA LEU A 16 8.67 -1.20 4.43
C LEU A 16 8.56 -0.76 5.89
N LYS A 17 7.63 -1.35 6.63
CA LYS A 17 7.42 -1.08 8.06
C LYS A 17 8.33 -1.93 8.95
N GLU A 18 8.58 -3.18 8.57
CA GLU A 18 9.32 -4.15 9.40
C GLU A 18 10.83 -3.97 9.37
N LYS A 19 11.40 -3.48 8.25
CA LYS A 19 12.86 -3.37 8.09
C LYS A 19 13.34 -2.00 8.59
N PRO A 20 14.24 -1.93 9.59
CA PRO A 20 14.73 -0.65 10.13
C PRO A 20 15.34 0.27 9.08
N LYS A 21 16.03 -0.30 8.07
CA LYS A 21 16.62 0.46 6.96
C LYS A 21 15.63 1.29 6.12
N TYR A 22 14.33 0.99 6.20
CA TYR A 22 13.29 1.69 5.45
C TYR A 22 12.38 2.54 6.31
N GLN A 23 12.61 2.60 7.64
CA GLN A 23 11.71 3.26 8.58
C GLN A 23 11.56 4.76 8.29
N ASP A 24 12.66 5.46 8.01
CA ASP A 24 12.64 6.89 7.68
C ASP A 24 11.88 7.18 6.39
N PHE A 25 12.11 6.35 5.37
CA PHE A 25 11.38 6.44 4.10
C PHE A 25 9.89 6.18 4.31
N ASN A 26 9.56 5.12 5.07
CA ASN A 26 8.20 4.75 5.38
C ASN A 26 7.45 5.89 6.06
N ASN A 27 8.04 6.50 7.09
CA ASN A 27 7.42 7.63 7.80
C ASN A 27 7.15 8.81 6.87
N ARG A 28 8.15 9.22 6.08
CA ARG A 28 7.99 10.31 5.09
C ARG A 28 6.90 10.00 4.07
N LEU A 29 6.86 8.77 3.58
CA LEU A 29 5.84 8.33 2.65
C LEU A 29 4.44 8.39 3.27
N MET A 30 4.28 7.90 4.51
CA MET A 30 3.00 7.93 5.21
C MET A 30 2.52 9.35 5.48
N ASP A 31 3.44 10.27 5.79
CA ASP A 31 3.10 11.69 6.00
C ASP A 31 2.58 12.34 4.71
N VAL A 32 3.18 12.02 3.56
CA VAL A 32 2.68 12.47 2.25
C VAL A 32 1.28 11.90 1.97
N LEU A 33 1.07 10.60 2.18
CA LEU A 33 -0.25 9.98 1.95
C LEU A 33 -1.33 10.59 2.85
N LYS A 34 -1.02 10.80 4.13
CA LYS A 34 -1.91 11.47 5.09
C LYS A 34 -2.22 12.90 4.67
N LYS A 35 -1.22 13.67 4.22
CA LYS A 35 -1.38 15.05 3.73
C LYS A 35 -2.37 15.12 2.56
N HIS A 36 -2.40 14.10 1.72
CA HIS A 36 -3.28 14.00 0.56
C HIS A 36 -4.57 13.19 0.83
N SER A 37 -4.82 12.78 2.08
CA SER A 37 -5.98 11.96 2.47
C SER A 37 -6.11 10.66 1.67
N ILE A 38 -4.98 10.07 1.28
CA ILE A 38 -4.93 8.80 0.54
C ILE A 38 -4.94 7.66 1.56
N SER A 39 -5.91 6.76 1.43
CA SER A 39 -6.00 5.57 2.28
C SER A 39 -4.94 4.55 1.88
N TYR A 40 -4.35 3.88 2.88
CA TYR A 40 -3.33 2.86 2.62
C TYR A 40 -3.32 1.74 3.66
N SER A 41 -2.70 0.61 3.32
CA SER A 41 -2.39 -0.47 4.25
C SER A 41 -1.13 -1.25 3.83
N TYR A 42 -0.71 -2.18 4.70
CA TYR A 42 0.42 -3.06 4.46
C TYR A 42 -0.03 -4.50 4.22
N LEU A 43 0.54 -5.15 3.22
CA LEU A 43 0.38 -6.57 2.98
C LEU A 43 1.40 -7.35 3.82
N PRO A 44 0.95 -8.24 4.73
CA PRO A 44 1.85 -9.06 5.52
C PRO A 44 2.48 -10.16 4.64
N GLY A 45 3.68 -10.63 5.02
CA GLY A 45 4.31 -11.80 4.39
C GLY A 45 4.80 -11.59 2.95
N THR A 46 4.87 -10.36 2.46
CA THR A 46 5.48 -10.05 1.16
C THR A 46 6.96 -10.44 1.13
N ARG A 47 7.40 -11.11 0.06
CA ARG A 47 8.79 -11.54 -0.11
C ARG A 47 9.71 -10.47 -0.70
N ASP A 48 9.12 -9.44 -1.31
CA ASP A 48 9.83 -8.31 -1.90
C ASP A 48 9.16 -6.99 -1.47
N ILE A 49 9.96 -5.94 -1.39
CA ILE A 49 9.55 -4.57 -1.06
C ILE A 49 8.86 -3.89 -2.25
N TRP A 50 9.30 -4.19 -3.48
CA TRP A 50 8.86 -3.52 -4.71
C TRP A 50 8.00 -4.42 -5.57
N CYS A 51 7.11 -5.21 -4.97
CA CYS A 51 6.14 -6.00 -5.74
C CYS A 51 5.31 -5.05 -6.62
N ARG A 52 5.45 -5.22 -7.93
CA ARG A 52 5.06 -4.20 -8.94
C ARG A 52 3.63 -4.29 -9.46
N ASP A 53 2.94 -5.40 -9.27
CA ASP A 53 1.57 -5.56 -9.75
C ASP A 53 0.81 -6.49 -8.81
N TYR A 54 -0.10 -5.92 -8.03
CA TYR A 54 -1.15 -6.70 -7.40
C TYR A 54 -2.40 -6.51 -8.25
N MET A 55 -2.85 -7.57 -8.94
CA MET A 55 -4.15 -7.53 -9.61
C MET A 55 -5.24 -7.39 -8.54
N PRO A 56 -6.07 -6.34 -8.58
CA PRO A 56 -7.18 -6.21 -7.65
C PRO A 56 -8.15 -7.38 -7.86
N VAL A 57 -8.32 -8.22 -6.83
CA VAL A 57 -9.35 -9.26 -6.83
C VAL A 57 -10.66 -8.62 -6.37
N GLN A 58 -11.61 -8.46 -7.29
CA GLN A 58 -12.93 -7.95 -6.97
C GLN A 58 -13.72 -9.04 -6.24
N VAL A 59 -13.85 -8.91 -4.91
CA VAL A 59 -14.70 -9.79 -4.10
C VAL A 59 -16.07 -9.15 -3.93
N GLU A 60 -17.12 -9.90 -4.22
CA GLU A 60 -18.50 -9.50 -3.93
C GLU A 60 -18.67 -9.52 -2.40
N ARG A 61 -19.18 -8.43 -1.81
CA ARG A 61 -19.62 -8.42 -0.42
C ARG A 61 -21.14 -8.52 -0.43
N GLU A 62 -21.67 -9.51 0.29
CA GLU A 62 -23.10 -9.63 0.60
C GLU A 62 -23.65 -8.39 1.32
#